data_AF-A0A917BAS8-F1
#
_entry.id   AF-A0A917BAS8-F1
#
_cell.length_a   1.000
_cell.length_b   1.000
_cell.length_c   1.000
_cell.angle_alpha   90.00
_cell.angle_beta   90.00
_cell.angle_gamma   90.00
#
_symmetry.space_group_name_H-M   'P 1'
#
loop_
_entity.id
_entity.type
_entity.pdbx_description
1 polymer ?
#
loop_
_entity_poly.entity_id
_entity_poly.type
_entity_poly.pdbx_seq_one_letter_code
_entity_poly.pdbx_strand_id
1 'polypeptide(L)'
;MSVPDTSAPIAKSPQAQSEDKASAGSTASISGDVRDSNGGRTIAGVTVTALLFDDNGGVKFSSSAVSESDGTFSIAGLAPANYWVLFTDTTKGGQPVVNWWESTFTNPSGNQVTVTDGQAQLITWMMVPSAKVVGNITCEGCTAPPPVATTGVFAAIPDTTKPGYWKPIAQADTLDADGSYSLDGLYPNTGDNPPYEMFAVNEGGSSNYASASDSTSFVVGAASQATINVIMRRLIAPVAGVEPQINSVVNALYWDFLGRLPGPTEVSFWRAQFARGLPLGAVSTGFVTSDEYRLIRINAAYQTILGRGADPAGRLDWLHWMQQGRITTDDIETSFYASQEYFNNNGGNNTSFMKAIYETLLHREGTSADYAFWSNLVNQHGRDWVVAQFWDSTETISERVSLMYEHYLGRTPDPNGLAGWVSIALQIGDSGLRAGLSGSDEYFGRSQYRFSEQ
;
A
#
# COMPACT_ATOMS: atom_id res chain seq x y z
N MET A 1 2.32 -17.28 -7.70
CA MET A 1 0.84 -17.45 -7.56
C MET A 1 0.20 -16.60 -8.63
N SER A 2 -0.11 -17.19 -9.78
CA SER A 2 -0.53 -16.43 -10.97
C SER A 2 -2.02 -16.07 -10.88
N VAL A 3 -2.34 -14.78 -10.95
CA VAL A 3 -3.72 -14.28 -11.08
C VAL A 3 -4.26 -14.67 -12.47
N PRO A 4 -5.53 -15.13 -12.60
CA PRO A 4 -6.05 -15.64 -13.86
C PRO A 4 -6.22 -14.54 -14.92
N ASP A 5 -6.13 -14.95 -16.18
CA ASP A 5 -6.46 -14.21 -17.40
C ASP A 5 -7.79 -13.45 -17.26
N THR A 6 -7.73 -12.11 -17.35
CA THR A 6 -8.80 -11.15 -17.02
C THR A 6 -9.83 -10.98 -18.14
N SER A 7 -10.23 -12.07 -18.80
CA SER A 7 -11.16 -12.01 -19.94
C SER A 7 -12.65 -11.92 -19.57
N ALA A 8 -12.98 -11.77 -18.27
CA ALA A 8 -14.34 -11.46 -17.83
C ALA A 8 -14.35 -10.06 -17.19
N PRO A 9 -15.23 -9.14 -17.62
CA PRO A 9 -15.27 -7.80 -17.05
C PRO A 9 -15.63 -7.89 -15.56
N ILE A 10 -14.68 -7.54 -14.70
CA ILE A 10 -14.95 -7.27 -13.27
C ILE A 10 -15.67 -5.92 -13.25
N ALA A 11 -16.95 -5.93 -12.88
CA ALA A 11 -17.75 -4.72 -12.87
C ALA A 11 -17.29 -3.79 -11.73
N LYS A 12 -16.78 -2.60 -12.08
CA LYS A 12 -16.68 -1.46 -11.14
C LYS A 12 -18.09 -1.12 -10.64
N SER A 13 -18.25 -0.64 -9.40
CA SER A 13 -19.50 0.05 -9.05
C SER A 13 -19.63 1.27 -9.95
N PRO A 14 -20.67 1.38 -10.77
CA PRO A 14 -20.78 2.49 -11.69
C PRO A 14 -21.14 3.77 -10.92
N GLN A 15 -20.38 4.84 -11.12
CA GLN A 15 -20.69 6.15 -10.54
C GLN A 15 -21.85 6.80 -11.31
N ALA A 16 -22.85 7.28 -10.59
CA ALA A 16 -24.01 7.95 -11.17
C ALA A 16 -23.68 9.40 -11.58
N GLN A 17 -23.77 9.71 -12.87
CA GLN A 17 -23.99 11.08 -13.38
C GLN A 17 -25.07 11.06 -14.48
N SER A 18 -25.74 12.20 -14.66
CA SER A 18 -27.15 12.36 -15.05
C SER A 18 -27.56 12.08 -16.51
N GLU A 19 -28.77 11.48 -16.59
CA GLU A 19 -29.94 11.62 -17.50
C GLU A 19 -29.81 11.71 -19.04
N ASP A 20 -30.44 10.72 -19.71
CA ASP A 20 -31.25 10.96 -20.92
C ASP A 20 -32.57 10.16 -20.89
N LYS A 21 -33.63 10.73 -21.46
CA LYS A 21 -35.06 10.39 -21.20
C LYS A 21 -35.56 9.05 -21.80
N ALA A 22 -36.56 8.48 -21.11
CA ALA A 22 -37.37 7.31 -21.47
C ALA A 22 -37.83 7.25 -22.93
N SER A 23 -37.91 6.03 -23.50
CA SER A 23 -38.49 5.80 -24.82
C SER A 23 -40.01 5.95 -24.76
N ALA A 24 -40.56 6.97 -25.42
CA ALA A 24 -42.00 7.16 -25.54
C ALA A 24 -42.64 5.95 -26.24
N GLY A 25 -43.47 5.19 -25.52
CA GLY A 25 -44.34 4.14 -26.08
C GLY A 25 -44.19 2.73 -25.50
N SER A 26 -43.19 2.44 -24.66
CA SER A 26 -43.08 1.12 -24.01
C SER A 26 -44.06 1.00 -22.84
N THR A 27 -44.71 -0.16 -22.70
CA THR A 27 -45.55 -0.52 -21.54
C THR A 27 -44.83 -1.44 -20.54
N ALA A 28 -43.55 -1.75 -20.77
CA ALA A 28 -42.79 -2.63 -19.87
C ALA A 28 -42.41 -1.92 -18.56
N SER A 29 -42.32 -2.69 -17.48
CA SER A 29 -42.01 -2.17 -16.14
C SER A 29 -41.19 -3.15 -15.31
N ILE A 30 -40.47 -2.61 -14.31
CA ILE A 30 -39.93 -3.36 -13.18
C ILE A 30 -40.67 -2.88 -11.94
N SER A 31 -41.37 -3.78 -11.28
CA SER A 31 -42.17 -3.49 -10.08
C SER A 31 -41.86 -4.51 -9.00
N GLY A 32 -42.17 -4.20 -7.76
CA GLY A 32 -41.70 -5.03 -6.67
C GLY A 32 -41.96 -4.49 -5.29
N ASP A 33 -41.33 -5.12 -4.30
CA ASP A 33 -41.31 -4.65 -2.92
C ASP A 33 -39.92 -4.74 -2.29
N VAL A 34 -39.63 -3.80 -1.40
CA VAL A 34 -38.37 -3.72 -0.66
C VAL A 34 -38.61 -4.09 0.80
N ARG A 35 -37.76 -4.96 1.33
CA ARG A 35 -37.86 -5.53 2.67
C ARG A 35 -36.57 -5.37 3.46
N ASP A 36 -36.67 -5.50 4.77
CA ASP A 36 -35.51 -5.58 5.65
C ASP A 36 -34.70 -6.87 5.43
N SER A 37 -33.51 -6.91 6.04
CA SER A 37 -32.56 -8.01 5.87
C SER A 37 -33.10 -9.38 6.29
N ASN A 38 -34.20 -9.40 7.06
CA ASN A 38 -34.85 -10.61 7.54
C ASN A 38 -36.11 -10.96 6.73
N GLY A 39 -36.48 -10.15 5.73
CA GLY A 39 -37.68 -10.30 4.89
C GLY A 39 -39.01 -10.02 5.60
N GLY A 40 -38.98 -9.68 6.89
CA GLY A 40 -40.17 -9.59 7.74
C GLY A 40 -40.89 -8.26 7.66
N ARG A 41 -40.17 -7.17 7.36
CA ARG A 41 -40.72 -5.82 7.33
C ARG A 41 -40.48 -5.15 5.98
N THR A 42 -41.49 -4.49 5.43
CA THR A 42 -41.36 -3.67 4.23
C THR A 42 -40.73 -2.31 4.54
N ILE A 43 -39.94 -1.77 3.60
CA ILE A 43 -39.19 -0.52 3.76
C ILE A 43 -39.69 0.51 2.76
N ALA A 44 -40.19 1.62 3.28
CA ALA A 44 -40.58 2.80 2.51
C ALA A 44 -39.40 3.76 2.32
N GLY A 45 -39.42 4.56 1.26
CA GLY A 45 -38.43 5.61 1.02
C GLY A 45 -37.11 5.13 0.40
N VAL A 46 -37.03 3.87 -0.04
CA VAL A 46 -35.87 3.33 -0.76
C VAL A 46 -35.95 3.76 -2.22
N THR A 47 -34.89 4.37 -2.73
CA THR A 47 -34.80 4.70 -4.16
C THR A 47 -34.36 3.46 -4.93
N VAL A 48 -35.19 3.00 -5.87
CA VAL A 48 -34.91 1.87 -6.75
C VAL A 48 -34.65 2.41 -8.14
N THR A 49 -33.47 2.12 -8.69
CA THR A 49 -33.00 2.69 -9.97
C THR A 49 -32.68 1.57 -10.95
N ALA A 50 -33.35 1.56 -12.10
CA ALA A 50 -33.01 0.71 -13.23
C ALA A 50 -31.97 1.42 -14.12
N LEU A 51 -30.86 0.75 -14.42
CA LEU A 51 -29.67 1.28 -15.07
C LEU A 51 -29.29 0.44 -16.29
N LEU A 52 -28.90 1.11 -17.38
CA LEU A 52 -28.18 0.51 -18.50
C LEU A 52 -26.80 1.16 -18.57
N PHE A 53 -25.78 0.36 -18.86
CA PHE A 53 -24.42 0.83 -19.07
C PHE A 53 -24.05 0.75 -20.56
N ASP A 54 -23.14 1.62 -20.99
CA ASP A 54 -22.47 1.53 -22.28
C ASP A 54 -21.26 0.57 -22.21
N ASP A 55 -20.61 0.35 -23.35
CA ASP A 55 -19.47 -0.56 -23.49
C ASP A 55 -18.23 -0.13 -22.68
N ASN A 56 -18.19 1.13 -22.22
CA ASN A 56 -17.12 1.69 -21.39
C ASN A 56 -17.50 1.72 -19.90
N GLY A 57 -18.68 1.20 -19.53
CA GLY A 57 -19.19 1.20 -18.15
C GLY A 57 -19.84 2.52 -17.71
N GLY A 58 -20.04 3.48 -18.61
CA GLY A 58 -20.79 4.71 -18.34
C GLY A 58 -22.30 4.45 -18.29
N VAL A 59 -23.05 5.20 -17.47
CA VAL A 59 -24.52 5.10 -17.43
C VAL A 59 -25.09 5.60 -18.75
N LYS A 60 -25.67 4.69 -19.55
CA LYS A 60 -26.37 4.98 -20.80
C LYS A 60 -27.81 5.42 -20.56
N PHE A 61 -28.45 4.88 -19.53
CA PHE A 61 -29.83 5.19 -19.17
C PHE A 61 -30.07 4.91 -17.68
N SER A 62 -30.90 5.74 -17.04
CA SER A 62 -31.36 5.53 -15.68
C SER A 62 -32.83 5.94 -15.53
N SER A 63 -33.62 5.14 -14.81
CA SER A 63 -34.96 5.53 -14.36
C SER A 63 -35.21 4.99 -12.96
N SER A 64 -35.89 5.76 -12.11
CA SER A 64 -36.05 5.42 -10.70
C SER A 64 -37.48 5.55 -10.19
N ALA A 65 -37.79 4.78 -9.15
CA ALA A 65 -38.98 4.92 -8.32
C ALA A 65 -38.59 4.89 -6.84
N VAL A 66 -39.43 5.44 -5.97
CA VAL A 66 -39.23 5.38 -4.52
C VAL A 66 -40.24 4.40 -3.94
N SER A 67 -39.81 3.53 -3.03
CA SER A 67 -40.71 2.58 -2.38
C SER A 67 -41.75 3.29 -1.52
N GLU A 68 -43.01 2.90 -1.66
CA GLU A 68 -44.16 3.45 -0.96
C GLU A 68 -44.22 2.97 0.50
N SER A 69 -45.23 3.41 1.26
CA SER A 69 -45.40 3.09 2.68
C SER A 69 -45.56 1.59 2.95
N ASP A 70 -46.04 0.83 1.97
CA ASP A 70 -46.14 -0.63 2.01
C ASP A 70 -44.88 -1.34 1.47
N GLY A 71 -43.86 -0.57 1.08
CA GLY A 71 -42.60 -1.02 0.51
C GLY A 71 -42.63 -1.32 -0.98
N THR A 72 -43.78 -1.15 -1.65
CA THR A 72 -43.90 -1.42 -3.08
C THR A 72 -43.27 -0.32 -3.93
N PHE A 73 -42.79 -0.64 -5.13
CA PHE A 73 -42.28 0.32 -6.10
C PHE A 73 -42.64 -0.10 -7.53
N SER A 74 -42.62 0.84 -8.47
CA SER A 74 -42.83 0.56 -9.88
C SER A 74 -42.09 1.55 -10.78
N ILE A 75 -41.20 1.03 -11.64
CA ILE A 75 -40.48 1.75 -12.68
C ILE A 75 -41.10 1.36 -14.02
N ALA A 76 -41.88 2.25 -14.63
CA ALA A 76 -42.58 1.99 -15.88
C ALA A 76 -41.89 2.66 -17.10
N GLY A 77 -42.27 2.22 -18.30
CA GLY A 77 -41.80 2.83 -19.56
C GLY A 77 -40.39 2.41 -19.96
N LEU A 78 -39.93 1.24 -19.49
CA LEU A 78 -38.61 0.72 -19.79
C LEU A 78 -38.59 0.10 -21.18
N ALA A 79 -37.57 0.41 -21.99
CA ALA A 79 -37.39 -0.27 -23.27
C ALA A 79 -36.95 -1.73 -23.04
N PRO A 80 -37.19 -2.66 -23.98
CA PRO A 80 -36.67 -4.02 -23.87
C PRO A 80 -35.13 -4.04 -23.78
N ALA A 81 -34.58 -4.48 -22.64
CA ALA A 81 -33.15 -4.53 -22.37
C ALA A 81 -32.85 -5.31 -21.08
N ASN A 82 -31.56 -5.52 -20.78
CA ASN A 82 -31.11 -6.11 -19.52
C ASN A 82 -30.66 -4.99 -18.57
N TYR A 83 -31.49 -4.70 -17.57
CA TYR A 83 -31.25 -3.62 -16.62
C TYR A 83 -30.52 -4.13 -15.39
N TRP A 84 -29.53 -3.36 -14.92
CA TRP A 84 -29.10 -3.47 -13.54
C TRP A 84 -30.08 -2.71 -12.66
N VAL A 85 -30.39 -3.22 -11.47
CA VAL A 85 -31.29 -2.54 -10.55
C VAL A 85 -30.57 -2.27 -9.23
N LEU A 86 -30.48 -0.99 -8.87
CA LEU A 86 -29.81 -0.50 -7.67
C LEU A 86 -30.84 -0.06 -6.64
N PHE A 87 -30.70 -0.53 -5.41
CA PHE A 87 -31.51 -0.13 -4.27
C PHE A 87 -30.67 0.74 -3.36
N THR A 88 -31.14 1.95 -3.05
CA THR A 88 -30.45 2.91 -2.20
C THR A 88 -31.38 3.37 -1.07
N ASP A 89 -31.04 2.98 0.15
CA ASP A 89 -31.74 3.38 1.37
C ASP A 89 -30.93 4.44 2.12
N THR A 90 -31.44 5.68 2.11
CA THR A 90 -30.90 6.82 2.87
C THR A 90 -31.75 7.15 4.10
N THR A 91 -32.78 6.35 4.40
CA THR A 91 -33.81 6.70 5.39
C THR A 91 -33.34 6.58 6.83
N LYS A 92 -32.29 5.79 7.09
CA LYS A 92 -31.83 5.46 8.46
C LYS A 92 -30.86 6.48 9.09
N GLY A 93 -30.42 7.49 8.34
CA GLY A 93 -29.37 8.41 8.78
C GLY A 93 -28.00 7.74 8.88
N GLY A 94 -26.94 8.38 8.36
CA GLY A 94 -25.60 7.76 8.23
C GLY A 94 -25.28 7.39 6.78
N GLN A 95 -24.36 6.43 6.58
CA GLN A 95 -23.98 5.95 5.24
C GLN A 95 -25.18 5.28 4.55
N PRO A 96 -25.47 5.59 3.28
CA PRO A 96 -26.53 4.91 2.53
C PRO A 96 -26.30 3.40 2.48
N VAL A 97 -27.37 2.61 2.61
CA VAL A 97 -27.29 1.18 2.30
C VAL A 97 -27.56 1.00 0.82
N VAL A 98 -26.60 0.42 0.10
CA VAL A 98 -26.64 0.27 -1.35
C VAL A 98 -26.52 -1.21 -1.70
N ASN A 99 -27.48 -1.73 -2.46
CA ASN A 99 -27.46 -3.12 -2.93
C ASN A 99 -27.87 -3.21 -4.41
N TRP A 100 -27.29 -4.17 -5.11
CA TRP A 100 -27.74 -4.54 -6.45
C TRP A 100 -28.79 -5.65 -6.38
N TRP A 101 -29.68 -5.71 -7.36
CA TRP A 101 -30.61 -6.83 -7.46
C TRP A 101 -29.87 -8.17 -7.50
N GLU A 102 -30.30 -9.11 -6.65
CA GLU A 102 -29.66 -10.43 -6.48
C GLU A 102 -28.17 -10.39 -6.08
N SER A 103 -27.68 -9.29 -5.48
CA SER A 103 -26.34 -9.28 -4.90
C SER A 103 -26.19 -10.23 -3.71
N THR A 104 -25.05 -10.91 -3.66
CA THR A 104 -24.71 -11.90 -2.65
C THR A 104 -23.26 -11.73 -2.20
N PHE A 105 -22.85 -12.47 -1.17
CA PHE A 105 -21.46 -12.50 -0.71
C PHE A 105 -20.45 -12.84 -1.82
N THR A 106 -20.77 -13.77 -2.71
CA THR A 106 -19.87 -14.21 -3.79
C THR A 106 -20.10 -13.47 -5.12
N ASN A 107 -21.14 -12.63 -5.19
CA ASN A 107 -21.48 -11.81 -6.33
C ASN A 107 -22.11 -10.48 -5.85
N PRO A 108 -21.32 -9.55 -5.31
CA PRO A 108 -21.83 -8.30 -4.73
C PRO A 108 -22.39 -7.33 -5.78
N SER A 109 -22.04 -7.49 -7.06
CA SER A 109 -22.64 -6.72 -8.16
C SER A 109 -24.03 -7.21 -8.56
N GLY A 110 -24.46 -8.40 -8.10
CA GLY A 110 -25.79 -8.95 -8.39
C GLY A 110 -25.99 -9.40 -9.83
N ASN A 111 -27.24 -9.42 -10.29
CA ASN A 111 -27.65 -9.88 -11.61
C ASN A 111 -28.50 -8.83 -12.35
N GLN A 112 -28.59 -8.97 -13.67
CA GLN A 112 -29.45 -8.15 -14.51
C GLN A 112 -30.89 -8.67 -14.53
N VAL A 113 -31.85 -7.74 -14.56
CA VAL A 113 -33.26 -8.01 -14.82
C VAL A 113 -33.51 -7.84 -16.32
N THR A 114 -33.89 -8.93 -16.99
CA THR A 114 -34.27 -8.89 -18.41
C THR A 114 -35.69 -8.36 -18.55
N VAL A 115 -35.87 -7.24 -19.25
CA VAL A 115 -37.17 -6.64 -19.56
C VAL A 115 -37.46 -6.87 -21.05
N THR A 116 -38.67 -7.34 -21.35
CA THR A 116 -39.17 -7.48 -22.72
C THR A 116 -40.42 -6.62 -22.93
N ASP A 117 -40.76 -6.35 -24.18
CA ASP A 117 -41.83 -5.40 -24.50
C ASP A 117 -43.18 -5.84 -23.92
N GLY A 118 -43.88 -4.90 -23.29
CA GLY A 118 -45.16 -5.13 -22.63
C GLY A 118 -45.14 -6.06 -21.41
N GLN A 119 -43.97 -6.47 -20.90
CA GLN A 119 -43.88 -7.26 -19.68
C GLN A 119 -43.65 -6.41 -18.42
N ALA A 120 -44.35 -6.79 -17.35
CA ALA A 120 -44.05 -6.34 -16.00
C ALA A 120 -43.18 -7.39 -15.30
N GLN A 121 -41.93 -7.04 -15.01
CA GLN A 121 -41.03 -7.85 -14.19
C GLN A 121 -41.31 -7.58 -12.72
N LEU A 122 -41.55 -8.64 -11.95
CA LEU A 122 -41.82 -8.57 -10.50
C LEU A 122 -40.58 -9.02 -9.73
N ILE A 123 -40.02 -8.16 -8.89
CA ILE A 123 -38.82 -8.43 -8.09
C ILE A 123 -39.04 -8.06 -6.62
N THR A 124 -38.57 -8.88 -5.68
CA THR A 124 -38.64 -8.60 -4.23
C THR A 124 -37.25 -8.57 -3.64
N TRP A 125 -36.83 -7.42 -3.08
CA TRP A 125 -35.47 -7.24 -2.58
C TRP A 125 -35.38 -7.15 -1.06
N MET A 126 -34.38 -7.79 -0.48
CA MET A 126 -34.06 -7.68 0.95
C MET A 126 -32.81 -6.81 1.12
N MET A 127 -32.97 -5.67 1.78
CA MET A 127 -31.87 -4.74 2.05
C MET A 127 -30.90 -5.34 3.07
N VAL A 128 -29.67 -5.61 2.63
CA VAL A 128 -28.58 -6.08 3.47
C VAL A 128 -27.59 -4.93 3.68
N PRO A 129 -27.34 -4.51 4.93
CA PRO A 129 -26.33 -3.48 5.21
C PRO A 129 -24.93 -3.98 4.84
N SER A 130 -24.38 -3.49 3.73
CA SER A 130 -23.03 -3.79 3.28
C SER A 130 -21.98 -3.04 4.09
N ALA A 131 -20.75 -3.53 4.05
CA ALA A 131 -19.58 -2.90 4.62
C ALA A 131 -18.84 -2.03 3.59
N LYS A 132 -18.05 -1.10 4.12
CA LYS A 132 -17.08 -0.29 3.40
C LYS A 132 -15.66 -0.75 3.73
N VAL A 133 -14.80 -0.82 2.74
CA VAL A 133 -13.35 -0.98 2.91
C VAL A 133 -12.67 0.28 2.37
N VAL A 134 -11.82 0.86 3.19
CA VAL A 134 -10.92 1.95 2.78
C VAL A 134 -9.48 1.52 2.98
N GLY A 135 -8.56 2.17 2.31
CA GLY A 135 -7.15 1.87 2.50
C GLY A 135 -6.26 2.73 1.64
N ASN A 136 -4.97 2.46 1.72
CA ASN A 136 -3.99 3.00 0.80
C ASN A 136 -3.30 1.87 0.05
N ILE A 137 -3.09 2.06 -1.25
CA ILE A 137 -2.16 1.29 -2.04
C ILE A 137 -0.77 1.91 -1.96
N THR A 138 0.21 1.05 -1.73
CA THR A 138 1.61 1.41 -1.84
C THR A 138 2.31 0.38 -2.73
N CYS A 139 3.53 0.66 -3.14
CA CYS A 139 4.39 -0.35 -3.72
C CYS A 139 5.74 -0.35 -3.05
N GLU A 140 6.33 -1.52 -3.07
CA GLU A 140 7.60 -1.74 -2.40
C GLU A 140 8.74 -0.99 -3.10
N GLY A 141 9.41 -0.11 -2.34
CA GLY A 141 10.50 0.71 -2.84
C GLY A 141 10.07 1.89 -3.73
N CYS A 142 8.77 2.17 -3.80
CA CYS A 142 8.27 3.33 -4.52
C CYS A 142 8.30 4.58 -3.65
N THR A 143 8.72 5.70 -4.23
CA THR A 143 8.67 7.02 -3.58
C THR A 143 7.29 7.67 -3.68
N ALA A 144 6.35 7.04 -4.40
CA ALA A 144 4.98 7.47 -4.58
C ALA A 144 4.07 6.24 -4.82
N PRO A 145 2.75 6.37 -4.60
CA PRO A 145 1.80 5.30 -4.91
C PRO A 145 1.87 4.82 -6.37
N PRO A 146 1.50 3.56 -6.64
CA PRO A 146 1.36 3.05 -8.01
C PRO A 146 0.46 3.94 -8.88
N PRO A 147 0.76 4.11 -10.18
CA PRO A 147 -0.07 4.89 -11.08
C PRO A 147 -1.51 4.35 -11.15
N VAL A 148 -2.48 5.20 -10.82
CA VAL A 148 -3.91 4.82 -10.79
C VAL A 148 -4.44 4.35 -12.15
N ALA A 149 -3.88 4.87 -13.25
CA ALA A 149 -4.30 4.53 -14.61
C ALA A 149 -4.01 3.08 -15.02
N THR A 150 -3.08 2.43 -14.32
CA THR A 150 -2.67 1.05 -14.62
C THR A 150 -2.82 0.15 -13.41
N THR A 151 -3.52 0.61 -12.35
CA THR A 151 -3.64 -0.15 -11.10
C THR A 151 -5.10 -0.47 -10.82
N GLY A 152 -5.40 -1.75 -10.70
CA GLY A 152 -6.69 -2.25 -10.23
C GLY A 152 -6.59 -2.68 -8.77
N VAL A 153 -7.56 -2.28 -7.94
CA VAL A 153 -7.70 -2.75 -6.55
C VAL A 153 -9.00 -3.52 -6.43
N PHE A 154 -8.98 -4.73 -5.88
CA PHE A 154 -10.17 -5.57 -5.77
C PHE A 154 -10.20 -6.37 -4.48
N ALA A 155 -11.40 -6.63 -3.96
CA ALA A 155 -11.64 -7.63 -2.95
C ALA A 155 -11.83 -9.00 -3.62
N ALA A 156 -11.27 -10.03 -3.01
CA ALA A 156 -11.38 -11.41 -3.45
C ALA A 156 -11.69 -12.35 -2.28
N ILE A 157 -12.17 -13.53 -2.63
CA ILE A 157 -12.41 -14.65 -1.70
C ILE A 157 -11.64 -15.88 -2.20
N PRO A 158 -11.32 -16.86 -1.35
CA PRO A 158 -10.66 -18.08 -1.79
C PRO A 158 -11.45 -18.80 -2.89
N ASP A 159 -10.76 -19.23 -3.94
CA ASP A 159 -11.34 -20.02 -5.02
C ASP A 159 -11.53 -21.47 -4.55
N THR A 160 -12.78 -21.88 -4.38
CA THR A 160 -13.14 -23.23 -3.93
C THR A 160 -12.84 -24.31 -4.98
N THR A 161 -12.67 -23.93 -6.25
CA THR A 161 -12.34 -24.84 -7.36
C THR A 161 -10.84 -24.99 -7.58
N LYS A 162 -10.03 -24.04 -7.07
CA LYS A 162 -8.57 -24.01 -7.23
C LYS A 162 -7.90 -23.60 -5.90
N PRO A 163 -7.54 -24.57 -5.04
CA PRO A 163 -6.86 -24.29 -3.78
C PRO A 163 -5.61 -23.41 -3.98
N GLY A 164 -5.50 -22.35 -3.18
CA GLY A 164 -4.41 -21.37 -3.28
C GLY A 164 -4.65 -20.25 -4.29
N TYR A 165 -5.77 -20.24 -5.01
CA TYR A 165 -6.17 -19.13 -5.87
C TYR A 165 -7.25 -18.29 -5.20
N TRP A 166 -7.34 -17.04 -5.62
CA TRP A 166 -8.32 -16.07 -5.14
C TRP A 166 -9.22 -15.65 -6.30
N LYS A 167 -10.53 -15.60 -6.02
CA LYS A 167 -11.55 -15.17 -6.96
C LYS A 167 -11.93 -13.71 -6.66
N PRO A 168 -11.61 -12.75 -7.54
CA PRO A 168 -12.08 -11.37 -7.42
C PRO A 168 -13.62 -11.33 -7.40
N ILE A 169 -14.19 -10.51 -6.54
CA ILE A 169 -15.65 -10.35 -6.43
C ILE A 169 -16.11 -8.89 -6.47
N ALA A 170 -15.25 -7.93 -6.14
CA ALA A 170 -15.56 -6.51 -6.18
C ALA A 170 -14.30 -5.71 -6.49
N GLN A 171 -14.43 -4.63 -7.25
CA GLN A 171 -13.34 -3.69 -7.53
C GLN A 171 -13.55 -2.41 -6.71
N ALA A 172 -12.47 -1.73 -6.35
CA ALA A 172 -12.54 -0.43 -5.70
C ALA A 172 -13.27 0.59 -6.57
N ASP A 173 -14.12 1.38 -5.93
CA ASP A 173 -14.94 2.42 -6.55
C ASP A 173 -14.13 3.68 -6.81
N THR A 174 -13.19 3.98 -5.92
CA THR A 174 -12.22 5.06 -6.06
C THR A 174 -10.82 4.53 -5.88
N LEU A 175 -9.90 5.09 -6.67
CA LEU A 175 -8.47 4.98 -6.47
C LEU A 175 -7.86 6.34 -6.83
N ASP A 176 -7.41 7.05 -5.81
CA ASP A 176 -6.92 8.41 -5.91
C ASP A 176 -5.39 8.44 -6.12
N ALA A 177 -4.89 9.56 -6.64
CA ALA A 177 -3.47 9.71 -7.00
C ALA A 177 -2.51 9.62 -5.80
N ASP A 178 -3.03 9.84 -4.58
CA ASP A 178 -2.30 9.65 -3.32
C ASP A 178 -2.29 8.19 -2.83
N GLY A 179 -2.86 7.27 -3.62
CA GLY A 179 -2.95 5.86 -3.32
C GLY A 179 -4.15 5.49 -2.45
N SER A 180 -4.93 6.46 -1.97
CA SER A 180 -6.13 6.15 -1.20
C SER A 180 -7.18 5.49 -2.08
N TYR A 181 -7.86 4.48 -1.56
CA TYR A 181 -8.91 3.78 -2.26
C TYR A 181 -10.12 3.56 -1.36
N SER A 182 -11.29 3.41 -1.99
CA SER A 182 -12.51 2.97 -1.30
C SER A 182 -13.26 1.93 -2.12
N LEU A 183 -13.82 0.95 -1.40
CA LEU A 183 -14.62 -0.13 -1.94
C LEU A 183 -15.85 -0.28 -1.03
N ASP A 184 -17.01 0.01 -1.57
CA ASP A 184 -18.31 -0.12 -0.93
C ASP A 184 -18.99 -1.43 -1.39
N GLY A 185 -20.00 -1.88 -0.64
CA GLY A 185 -20.84 -3.00 -1.08
C GLY A 185 -20.36 -4.40 -0.71
N LEU A 186 -19.33 -4.56 0.14
CA LEU A 186 -18.98 -5.90 0.62
C LEU A 186 -20.03 -6.45 1.58
N TYR A 187 -20.46 -7.68 1.33
CA TYR A 187 -21.44 -8.33 2.19
C TYR A 187 -20.80 -8.82 3.49
N PRO A 188 -21.52 -8.77 4.62
CA PRO A 188 -21.00 -9.27 5.90
C PRO A 188 -20.61 -10.75 5.84
N ASN A 189 -19.55 -11.12 6.55
CA ASN A 189 -19.15 -12.53 6.69
C ASN A 189 -20.08 -13.21 7.71
N THR A 190 -21.13 -13.90 7.25
CA THR A 190 -22.06 -14.64 8.12
C THR A 190 -21.89 -16.15 7.99
N GLY A 191 -21.92 -16.86 9.13
CA GLY A 191 -22.20 -18.30 9.24
C GLY A 191 -21.08 -19.24 8.77
N ASP A 192 -20.71 -19.16 7.49
CA ASP A 192 -19.79 -20.08 6.80
C ASP A 192 -18.93 -19.41 5.71
N ASN A 193 -19.08 -18.08 5.52
CA ASN A 193 -18.37 -17.37 4.48
C ASN A 193 -16.85 -17.28 4.77
N PRO A 194 -15.97 -17.49 3.78
CA PRO A 194 -14.54 -17.31 3.96
C PRO A 194 -14.18 -15.83 4.21
N PRO A 195 -12.97 -15.52 4.72
CA PRO A 195 -12.50 -14.15 4.79
C PRO A 195 -12.28 -13.55 3.40
N TYR A 196 -12.29 -12.22 3.34
CA TYR A 196 -11.88 -11.45 2.19
C TYR A 196 -10.37 -11.20 2.21
N GLU A 197 -9.79 -11.00 1.03
CA GLU A 197 -8.48 -10.35 0.86
C GLU A 197 -8.57 -9.25 -0.21
N MET A 198 -7.87 -8.14 0.01
CA MET A 198 -7.65 -7.07 -0.94
C MET A 198 -6.40 -7.33 -1.78
N PHE A 199 -6.58 -7.18 -3.08
CA PHE A 199 -5.57 -7.34 -4.10
C PHE A 199 -5.35 -6.03 -4.86
N ALA A 200 -4.11 -5.72 -5.20
CA ALA A 200 -3.72 -4.66 -6.13
C ALA A 200 -2.89 -5.27 -7.27
N VAL A 201 -3.27 -4.95 -8.51
CA VAL A 201 -2.65 -5.49 -9.71
C VAL A 201 -2.27 -4.38 -10.68
N ASN A 202 -1.14 -4.55 -11.36
CA ASN A 202 -0.73 -3.68 -12.45
C ASN A 202 -1.27 -4.24 -13.77
N GLU A 203 -2.24 -3.57 -14.37
CA GLU A 203 -2.91 -3.98 -15.61
C GLU A 203 -2.15 -3.51 -16.88
N GLY A 204 -1.11 -2.69 -16.73
CA GLY A 204 -0.43 -1.97 -17.82
C GLY A 204 0.92 -2.54 -18.31
N GLY A 205 1.36 -3.70 -17.82
CA GLY A 205 2.48 -4.46 -18.41
C GLY A 205 3.89 -3.85 -18.33
N SER A 206 4.14 -2.80 -17.52
CA SER A 206 5.49 -2.31 -17.28
C SER A 206 6.20 -3.13 -16.18
N SER A 207 7.39 -3.61 -16.51
CA SER A 207 8.07 -4.80 -15.98
C SER A 207 8.69 -4.72 -14.58
N ASN A 208 8.27 -3.80 -13.71
CA ASN A 208 8.92 -3.63 -12.39
C ASN A 208 8.13 -4.23 -11.22
N TYR A 209 6.82 -4.46 -11.41
CA TYR A 209 5.91 -5.02 -10.42
C TYR A 209 4.84 -5.84 -11.16
N ALA A 210 4.55 -7.05 -10.68
CA ALA A 210 3.54 -7.95 -11.26
C ALA A 210 2.70 -8.58 -10.14
N SER A 211 1.49 -8.97 -10.51
CA SER A 211 0.28 -9.27 -9.72
C SER A 211 0.47 -10.17 -8.49
N ALA A 212 0.66 -9.55 -7.32
CA ALA A 212 0.20 -10.07 -6.02
C ALA A 212 0.34 -8.97 -4.95
N SER A 213 -0.73 -8.74 -4.19
CA SER A 213 -0.67 -7.95 -2.96
C SER A 213 -1.24 -8.75 -1.80
N ASP A 214 -0.92 -8.30 -0.60
CA ASP A 214 -1.11 -8.98 0.67
C ASP A 214 -1.85 -8.13 1.67
N SER A 215 -3.15 -7.95 1.47
CA SER A 215 -3.91 -7.77 2.70
C SER A 215 -3.83 -9.06 3.50
N THR A 216 -3.76 -8.94 4.81
CA THR A 216 -4.19 -10.04 5.67
C THR A 216 -5.66 -10.33 5.41
N SER A 217 -6.03 -11.61 5.32
CA SER A 217 -7.43 -12.06 5.37
C SER A 217 -8.22 -11.31 6.46
N PHE A 218 -9.38 -10.76 6.09
CA PHE A 218 -10.21 -9.96 6.99
C PHE A 218 -11.70 -10.33 6.86
N VAL A 219 -12.46 -9.93 7.87
CA VAL A 219 -13.92 -10.07 7.90
C VAL A 219 -14.56 -8.70 8.14
N VAL A 220 -15.76 -8.51 7.64
CA VAL A 220 -16.55 -7.30 7.81
C VAL A 220 -17.94 -7.63 8.38
N GLY A 221 -18.44 -6.74 9.23
CA GLY A 221 -19.79 -6.80 9.77
C GLY A 221 -20.79 -5.97 8.96
N ALA A 222 -22.08 -6.13 9.26
CA ALA A 222 -23.15 -5.32 8.68
C ALA A 222 -22.94 -3.83 8.98
N ALA A 223 -23.04 -2.97 7.96
CA ALA A 223 -22.83 -1.52 8.07
C ALA A 223 -21.50 -1.11 8.74
N SER A 224 -20.44 -1.93 8.59
CA SER A 224 -19.13 -1.65 9.17
C SER A 224 -18.18 -0.98 8.17
N GLN A 225 -17.13 -0.35 8.69
CA GLN A 225 -16.00 0.12 7.89
C GLN A 225 -14.72 -0.57 8.36
N ALA A 226 -13.96 -1.13 7.41
CA ALA A 226 -12.63 -1.67 7.65
C ALA A 226 -11.56 -0.82 6.95
N THR A 227 -10.39 -0.70 7.56
CA THR A 227 -9.21 -0.07 6.93
C THR A 227 -8.20 -1.15 6.61
N ILE A 228 -7.94 -1.38 5.32
CA ILE A 228 -7.04 -2.43 4.84
C ILE A 228 -6.05 -1.79 3.88
N ASN A 229 -4.77 -1.74 4.22
CA ASN A 229 -3.76 -1.25 3.29
C ASN A 229 -3.27 -2.38 2.39
N VAL A 230 -2.83 -2.03 1.19
CA VAL A 230 -2.42 -2.99 0.17
C VAL A 230 -1.04 -2.61 -0.36
N ILE A 231 -0.13 -3.58 -0.44
CA ILE A 231 1.22 -3.36 -0.96
C ILE A 231 1.38 -4.16 -2.26
N MET A 232 1.66 -3.49 -3.36
CA MET A 232 2.06 -4.16 -4.60
C MET A 232 3.51 -4.63 -4.48
N ARG A 233 3.69 -5.94 -4.67
CA ARG A 233 4.97 -6.64 -4.49
C ARG A 233 5.64 -6.93 -5.84
N ARG A 234 6.90 -7.37 -5.79
CA ARG A 234 7.67 -7.72 -6.97
C ARG A 234 7.71 -9.24 -7.15
N LEU A 235 7.27 -9.73 -8.30
CA LEU A 235 7.51 -11.13 -8.67
C LEU A 235 8.92 -11.30 -9.23
N ILE A 236 9.59 -12.36 -8.84
CA ILE A 236 10.93 -12.71 -9.32
C ILE A 236 10.91 -14.00 -10.14
N ALA A 237 11.88 -14.14 -11.04
CA ALA A 237 12.08 -15.37 -11.78
C ALA A 237 12.69 -16.45 -10.86
N PRO A 238 12.24 -17.71 -10.96
CA PRO A 238 12.88 -18.82 -10.25
C PRO A 238 14.31 -19.02 -10.76
N VAL A 239 15.24 -19.28 -9.84
CA VAL A 239 16.62 -19.67 -10.18
C VAL A 239 16.76 -21.18 -10.03
N ALA A 240 17.15 -21.86 -11.11
CA ALA A 240 17.24 -23.32 -11.15
C ALA A 240 18.12 -23.87 -10.01
N GLY A 241 17.58 -24.80 -9.21
CA GLY A 241 18.29 -25.42 -8.09
C GLY A 241 18.41 -24.57 -6.83
N VAL A 242 17.71 -23.43 -6.78
CA VAL A 242 17.58 -22.59 -5.58
C VAL A 242 16.17 -22.74 -5.02
N GLU A 243 16.09 -22.91 -3.71
CA GLU A 243 14.83 -22.99 -2.99
C GLU A 243 14.11 -21.62 -3.03
N PRO A 244 12.78 -21.55 -3.27
CA PRO A 244 12.07 -20.28 -3.44
C PRO A 244 12.33 -19.29 -2.31
N GLN A 245 12.43 -19.80 -1.08
CA GLN A 245 12.63 -18.92 0.07
C GLN A 245 14.00 -18.26 0.12
N ILE A 246 15.02 -18.94 -0.39
CA ILE A 246 16.37 -18.40 -0.54
C ILE A 246 16.40 -17.41 -1.71
N ASN A 247 15.72 -17.73 -2.81
CA ASN A 247 15.62 -16.82 -3.95
C ASN A 247 14.98 -15.48 -3.51
N SER A 248 13.86 -15.54 -2.78
CA SER A 248 13.16 -14.36 -2.25
C SER A 248 14.04 -13.49 -1.33
N VAL A 249 14.67 -14.09 -0.29
CA VAL A 249 15.45 -13.30 0.68
C VAL A 249 16.71 -12.68 0.05
N VAL A 250 17.34 -13.38 -0.89
CA VAL A 250 18.50 -12.81 -1.60
C VAL A 250 18.06 -11.64 -2.48
N ASN A 251 16.96 -11.77 -3.23
CA ASN A 251 16.44 -10.66 -4.03
C ASN A 251 16.07 -9.45 -3.15
N ALA A 252 15.50 -9.67 -1.96
CA ALA A 252 15.19 -8.61 -1.01
C ALA A 252 16.45 -7.87 -0.52
N LEU A 253 17.50 -8.59 -0.15
CA LEU A 253 18.75 -7.98 0.33
C LEU A 253 19.42 -7.13 -0.77
N TYR A 254 19.48 -7.64 -2.00
CA TYR A 254 20.02 -6.90 -3.14
C TYR A 254 19.19 -5.64 -3.44
N TRP A 255 17.86 -5.74 -3.37
CA TRP A 255 17.01 -4.59 -3.61
C TRP A 255 17.18 -3.52 -2.53
N ASP A 256 17.10 -3.91 -1.26
CA ASP A 256 17.11 -2.98 -0.13
C ASP A 256 18.46 -2.30 0.10
N PHE A 257 19.56 -3.01 -0.15
CA PHE A 257 20.90 -2.46 0.01
C PHE A 257 21.44 -1.85 -1.28
N LEU A 258 21.22 -2.50 -2.42
CA LEU A 258 21.95 -2.19 -3.65
C LEU A 258 21.08 -1.54 -4.73
N GLY A 259 19.77 -1.47 -4.53
CA GLY A 259 18.84 -0.85 -5.49
C GLY A 259 18.75 -1.60 -6.82
N ARG A 260 19.16 -2.88 -6.87
CA ARG A 260 19.12 -3.73 -8.06
C ARG A 260 18.72 -5.16 -7.70
N LEU A 261 18.29 -5.93 -8.69
CA LEU A 261 18.10 -7.38 -8.53
C LEU A 261 19.43 -8.13 -8.76
N PRO A 262 19.64 -9.26 -8.07
CA PRO A 262 20.77 -10.14 -8.34
C PRO A 262 20.59 -10.91 -9.65
N GLY A 263 21.70 -11.24 -10.31
CA GLY A 263 21.72 -12.23 -11.37
C GLY A 263 21.62 -13.67 -10.84
N PRO A 264 21.25 -14.67 -11.68
CA PRO A 264 21.10 -16.07 -11.25
C PRO A 264 22.35 -16.67 -10.59
N THR A 265 23.55 -16.22 -10.99
CA THR A 265 24.82 -16.68 -10.39
C THR A 265 25.03 -16.12 -8.98
N GLU A 266 24.64 -14.87 -8.73
CA GLU A 266 24.68 -14.25 -7.40
C GLU A 266 23.72 -14.96 -6.44
N VAL A 267 22.50 -15.28 -6.90
CA VAL A 267 21.53 -16.06 -6.10
C VAL A 267 22.06 -17.45 -5.78
N SER A 268 22.63 -18.14 -6.78
CA SER A 268 23.22 -19.48 -6.60
C SER A 268 24.42 -19.47 -5.65
N PHE A 269 25.23 -18.40 -5.65
CA PHE A 269 26.31 -18.22 -4.69
C PHE A 269 25.78 -18.14 -3.25
N TRP A 270 24.79 -17.28 -3.00
CA TRP A 270 24.22 -17.14 -1.65
C TRP A 270 23.53 -18.42 -1.19
N ARG A 271 22.84 -19.13 -2.08
CA ARG A 271 22.29 -20.45 -1.79
C ARG A 271 23.35 -21.44 -1.30
N ALA A 272 24.53 -21.45 -1.92
CA ALA A 272 25.64 -22.29 -1.45
C ALA A 272 26.17 -21.87 -0.06
N GLN A 273 26.09 -20.58 0.28
CA GLN A 273 26.46 -20.08 1.62
C GLN A 273 25.44 -20.49 2.69
N PHE A 274 24.14 -20.37 2.42
CA PHE A 274 23.10 -20.86 3.32
C PHE A 274 23.18 -22.38 3.53
N ALA A 275 23.46 -23.15 2.47
CA ALA A 275 23.66 -24.60 2.57
C ALA A 275 24.86 -24.99 3.45
N ARG A 276 25.83 -24.09 3.64
CA ARG A 276 26.97 -24.27 4.56
C ARG A 276 26.66 -23.81 6.00
N GLY A 277 25.44 -23.38 6.28
CA GLY A 277 25.00 -22.95 7.60
C GLY A 277 25.31 -21.49 7.94
N LEU A 278 25.60 -20.64 6.94
CA LEU A 278 25.77 -19.21 7.19
C LEU A 278 24.41 -18.58 7.58
N PRO A 279 24.27 -17.94 8.75
CA PRO A 279 23.01 -17.37 9.18
C PRO A 279 22.69 -16.07 8.42
N LEU A 280 21.40 -15.75 8.29
CA LEU A 280 20.93 -14.55 7.57
C LEU A 280 21.52 -13.25 8.15
N GLY A 281 21.71 -13.15 9.46
CA GLY A 281 22.39 -12.00 10.07
C GLY A 281 23.83 -11.80 9.60
N ALA A 282 24.58 -12.88 9.35
CA ALA A 282 25.93 -12.79 8.80
C ALA A 282 25.92 -12.39 7.32
N VAL A 283 24.96 -12.89 6.55
CA VAL A 283 24.73 -12.46 5.16
C VAL A 283 24.40 -10.97 5.12
N SER A 284 23.46 -10.51 5.94
CA SER A 284 23.03 -9.12 6.06
C SER A 284 24.17 -8.18 6.46
N THR A 285 25.00 -8.60 7.42
CA THR A 285 26.25 -7.88 7.78
C THR A 285 27.18 -7.76 6.58
N GLY A 286 27.27 -8.80 5.74
CA GLY A 286 28.02 -8.77 4.49
C GLY A 286 27.52 -7.70 3.50
N PHE A 287 26.20 -7.52 3.38
CA PHE A 287 25.64 -6.44 2.55
C PHE A 287 25.93 -5.05 3.14
N VAL A 288 25.71 -4.86 4.45
CA VAL A 288 26.00 -3.60 5.17
C VAL A 288 27.47 -3.18 5.06
N THR A 289 28.38 -4.16 4.98
CA THR A 289 29.83 -3.89 4.89
C THR A 289 30.39 -4.06 3.49
N SER A 290 29.55 -4.32 2.49
CA SER A 290 29.97 -4.47 1.09
C SER A 290 30.45 -3.13 0.52
N ASP A 291 31.44 -3.19 -0.38
CA ASP A 291 31.93 -2.01 -1.07
C ASP A 291 30.84 -1.37 -1.94
N GLU A 292 29.95 -2.16 -2.54
CA GLU A 292 28.83 -1.63 -3.34
C GLU A 292 27.89 -0.78 -2.48
N TYR A 293 27.48 -1.28 -1.31
CA TYR A 293 26.63 -0.53 -0.40
C TYR A 293 27.34 0.70 0.18
N ARG A 294 28.62 0.58 0.58
CA ARG A 294 29.43 1.72 1.04
C ARG A 294 29.48 2.82 -0.01
N LEU A 295 29.71 2.46 -1.26
CA LEU A 295 29.75 3.40 -2.39
C LEU A 295 28.40 4.07 -2.66
N ILE A 296 27.30 3.34 -2.50
CA ILE A 296 25.94 3.89 -2.58
C ILE A 296 25.73 4.93 -1.48
N ARG A 297 26.08 4.61 -0.23
CA ARG A 297 25.94 5.53 0.92
C ARG A 297 26.85 6.74 0.81
N ILE A 298 28.08 6.57 0.34
CA ILE A 298 29.00 7.69 0.06
C ILE A 298 28.38 8.64 -0.97
N ASN A 299 27.94 8.10 -2.11
CA ASN A 299 27.33 8.90 -3.17
C ASN A 299 26.05 9.62 -2.69
N ALA A 300 25.22 8.92 -1.91
CA ALA A 300 24.02 9.50 -1.32
C ALA A 300 24.37 10.68 -0.39
N ALA A 301 25.31 10.51 0.55
CA ALA A 301 25.72 11.54 1.50
C ALA A 301 26.24 12.81 0.78
N TYR A 302 27.06 12.66 -0.27
CA TYR A 302 27.49 13.82 -1.08
C TYR A 302 26.29 14.55 -1.70
N GLN A 303 25.37 13.80 -2.29
CA GLN A 303 24.23 14.37 -3.00
C GLN A 303 23.22 15.02 -2.05
N THR A 304 22.88 14.37 -0.94
CA THR A 304 21.81 14.80 -0.03
C THR A 304 22.28 15.85 0.98
N ILE A 305 23.54 15.78 1.42
CA ILE A 305 24.06 16.68 2.47
C ILE A 305 24.80 17.87 1.86
N LEU A 306 25.63 17.65 0.84
CA LEU A 306 26.46 18.69 0.24
C LEU A 306 25.87 19.25 -1.08
N GLY A 307 24.84 18.60 -1.63
CA GLY A 307 24.16 19.07 -2.84
C GLY A 307 24.95 18.85 -4.14
N ARG A 308 25.95 17.96 -4.13
CA ARG A 308 26.81 17.69 -5.30
C ARG A 308 27.19 16.23 -5.41
N GLY A 309 27.68 15.83 -6.59
CA GLY A 309 28.28 14.51 -6.77
C GLY A 309 29.62 14.35 -6.03
N ALA A 310 29.92 13.13 -5.63
CA ALA A 310 31.22 12.74 -5.10
C ALA A 310 32.30 12.88 -6.16
N ASP A 311 33.44 13.50 -5.83
CA ASP A 311 34.60 13.46 -6.70
C ASP A 311 35.28 12.07 -6.63
N PRO A 312 35.94 11.59 -7.71
CA PRO A 312 36.46 10.23 -7.74
C PRO A 312 37.48 9.91 -6.65
N ALA A 313 38.33 10.89 -6.27
CA ALA A 313 39.37 10.68 -5.27
C ALA A 313 38.78 10.62 -3.85
N GLY A 314 37.98 11.62 -3.48
CA GLY A 314 37.28 11.66 -2.19
C GLY A 314 36.40 10.43 -1.98
N ARG A 315 35.66 10.01 -3.01
CA ARG A 315 34.86 8.78 -2.97
C ARG A 315 35.68 7.53 -2.63
N LEU A 316 36.87 7.39 -3.19
CA LEU A 316 37.76 6.26 -2.93
C LEU A 316 38.41 6.35 -1.54
N ASP A 317 38.77 7.55 -1.09
CA ASP A 317 39.33 7.75 0.25
C ASP A 317 38.33 7.37 1.35
N TRP A 318 37.07 7.80 1.21
CA TRP A 318 35.99 7.37 2.11
C TRP A 318 35.82 5.84 2.13
N LEU A 319 35.83 5.20 0.95
CA LEU A 319 35.74 3.74 0.85
C LEU A 319 36.91 3.05 1.56
N HIS A 320 38.15 3.52 1.37
CA HIS A 320 39.33 2.95 2.03
C HIS A 320 39.26 3.09 3.55
N TRP A 321 38.76 4.21 4.07
CA TRP A 321 38.58 4.39 5.52
C TRP A 321 37.53 3.43 6.08
N MET A 322 36.43 3.20 5.35
CA MET A 322 35.41 2.21 5.72
C MET A 322 35.95 0.78 5.66
N GLN A 323 36.76 0.42 4.66
CA GLN A 323 37.41 -0.89 4.56
C GLN A 323 38.37 -1.16 5.71
N GLN A 324 39.05 -0.12 6.21
CA GLN A 324 39.96 -0.20 7.35
C GLN A 324 39.25 -0.16 8.71
N GLY A 325 37.91 -0.03 8.73
CA GLY A 325 37.13 0.08 9.96
C GLY A 325 37.38 1.38 10.73
N ARG A 326 37.90 2.43 10.09
CA ARG A 326 38.12 3.74 10.72
C ARG A 326 36.84 4.53 10.88
N ILE A 327 35.89 4.30 9.97
CA ILE A 327 34.57 4.90 9.95
C ILE A 327 33.55 3.86 9.44
N THR A 328 32.28 4.07 9.75
CA THR A 328 31.14 3.30 9.25
C THR A 328 30.44 4.03 8.10
N THR A 329 29.40 3.42 7.52
CA THR A 329 28.57 4.09 6.50
C THR A 329 27.75 5.25 7.07
N ASP A 330 27.64 5.38 8.39
CA ASP A 330 26.86 6.43 9.05
C ASP A 330 27.75 7.61 9.49
N ASP A 331 29.00 7.34 9.84
CA ASP A 331 29.99 8.36 10.22
C ASP A 331 30.31 9.36 9.09
N ILE A 332 30.09 8.98 7.82
CA ILE A 332 30.28 9.91 6.71
C ILE A 332 29.24 11.04 6.72
N GLU A 333 28.01 10.76 7.13
CA GLU A 333 26.95 11.77 7.19
C GLU A 333 27.25 12.80 8.26
N THR A 334 27.59 12.35 9.48
CA THR A 334 27.98 13.23 10.59
C THR A 334 29.24 14.05 10.24
N SER A 335 30.21 13.44 9.54
CA SER A 335 31.39 14.14 9.03
C SER A 335 31.03 15.24 8.02
N PHE A 336 30.06 15.01 7.14
CA PHE A 336 29.61 16.03 6.18
C PHE A 336 28.80 17.13 6.83
N TYR A 337 27.87 16.82 7.74
CA TYR A 337 27.15 17.84 8.50
C TYR A 337 28.10 18.75 9.26
N ALA A 338 29.18 18.23 9.83
CA ALA A 338 30.15 19.04 10.58
C ALA A 338 31.21 19.74 9.70
N SER A 339 31.26 19.42 8.40
CA SER A 339 32.29 19.90 7.49
C SER A 339 32.28 21.42 7.29
N GLN A 340 33.42 21.96 6.85
CA GLN A 340 33.51 23.37 6.47
C GLN A 340 32.64 23.70 5.24
N GLU A 341 32.46 22.74 4.33
CA GLU A 341 31.64 22.91 3.14
C GLU A 341 30.17 23.07 3.50
N TYR A 342 29.62 22.18 4.35
CA TYR A 342 28.24 22.30 4.83
C TYR A 342 28.02 23.60 5.59
N PHE A 343 28.97 24.00 6.44
CA PHE A 343 28.92 25.29 7.15
C PHE A 343 28.87 26.49 6.19
N ASN A 344 29.70 26.50 5.14
CA ASN A 344 29.72 27.57 4.13
C ASN A 344 28.42 27.60 3.31
N ASN A 345 27.92 26.44 2.88
CA ASN A 345 26.67 26.32 2.12
C ASN A 345 25.46 26.82 2.93
N ASN A 346 25.54 26.74 4.26
CA ASN A 346 24.50 27.19 5.19
C ASN A 346 24.81 28.54 5.85
N GLY A 347 25.43 29.46 5.11
CA GLY A 347 25.58 30.87 5.52
C GLY A 347 26.86 31.22 6.27
N GLY A 348 27.78 30.27 6.47
CA GLY A 348 29.14 30.55 6.93
C GLY A 348 29.26 31.14 8.34
N ASN A 349 28.25 30.94 9.19
CA ASN A 349 28.25 31.38 10.58
C ASN A 349 27.48 30.39 11.47
N ASN A 350 27.79 30.37 12.77
CA ASN A 350 27.24 29.36 13.68
C ASN A 350 25.70 29.44 13.79
N THR A 351 25.11 30.63 13.74
CA THR A 351 23.65 30.77 13.86
C THR A 351 22.94 30.12 12.68
N SER A 352 23.35 30.43 11.45
CA SER A 352 22.78 29.84 10.24
C SER A 352 23.07 28.34 10.13
N PHE A 353 24.27 27.92 10.54
CA PHE A 353 24.62 26.50 10.67
C PHE A 353 23.69 25.77 11.63
N MET A 354 23.42 26.32 12.82
CA MET A 354 22.54 25.68 13.79
C MET A 354 21.10 25.62 13.29
N LYS A 355 20.61 26.66 12.60
CA LYS A 355 19.31 26.60 11.94
C LYS A 355 19.22 25.42 10.97
N ALA A 356 20.23 25.23 10.12
CA ALA A 356 20.28 24.12 9.17
C ALA A 356 20.35 22.75 9.86
N ILE A 357 21.08 22.62 10.97
CA ILE A 357 21.14 21.37 11.76
C ILE A 357 19.78 21.03 12.38
N TYR A 358 19.04 22.02 12.89
CA TYR A 358 17.68 21.83 13.41
C TYR A 358 16.72 21.33 12.32
N GLU A 359 16.73 21.98 11.16
CA GLU A 359 15.85 21.62 10.04
C GLU A 359 16.19 20.24 9.46
N THR A 360 17.48 19.89 9.40
CA THR A 360 17.93 18.67 8.72
C THR A 360 17.92 17.44 9.61
N LEU A 361 18.28 17.58 10.89
CA LEU A 361 18.35 16.43 11.80
C LEU A 361 17.10 16.27 12.66
N LEU A 362 16.45 17.37 13.07
CA LEU A 362 15.25 17.32 13.94
C LEU A 362 13.95 17.57 13.17
N HIS A 363 14.03 17.92 11.88
CA HIS A 363 12.87 18.22 11.03
C HIS A 363 11.93 19.28 11.63
N ARG A 364 12.48 20.24 12.39
CA ARG A 364 11.74 21.35 12.99
C ARG A 364 12.58 22.60 13.16
N GLU A 365 11.91 23.74 13.29
CA GLU A 365 12.59 25.00 13.61
C GLU A 365 12.96 25.08 15.11
N GLY A 366 14.12 25.66 15.40
CA GLY A 366 14.52 26.10 16.73
C GLY A 366 14.19 27.59 16.97
N THR A 367 14.29 28.02 18.22
CA THR A 367 14.16 29.43 18.59
C THR A 367 15.49 30.17 18.46
N SER A 368 15.45 31.51 18.43
CA SER A 368 16.67 32.33 18.45
C SER A 368 17.55 32.07 19.68
N ALA A 369 16.96 31.70 20.81
CA ALA A 369 17.69 31.33 22.02
C ALA A 369 18.40 29.98 21.86
N ASP A 370 17.74 29.00 21.23
CA ASP A 370 18.34 27.69 20.92
C ASP A 370 19.56 27.85 20.01
N TYR A 371 19.42 28.60 18.92
CA TYR A 371 20.52 28.83 17.99
C TYR A 371 21.71 29.53 18.66
N ALA A 372 21.46 30.50 19.54
CA ALA A 372 22.51 31.18 20.30
C ALA A 372 23.21 30.23 21.29
N PHE A 373 22.46 29.41 22.00
CA PHE A 373 22.99 28.40 22.93
C PHE A 373 23.93 27.44 22.21
N TRP A 374 23.46 26.81 21.12
CA TRP A 374 24.26 25.85 20.38
C TRP A 374 25.42 26.50 19.63
N SER A 375 25.26 27.73 19.14
CA SER A 375 26.37 28.48 18.52
C SER A 375 27.53 28.72 19.48
N ASN A 376 27.24 28.91 20.78
CA ASN A 376 28.27 29.00 21.81
C ASN A 376 28.96 27.67 22.04
N LEU A 377 28.24 26.54 21.97
CA LEU A 377 28.83 25.21 22.09
C LEU A 377 29.67 24.84 20.86
N VAL A 378 29.30 25.28 19.65
CA VAL A 378 30.15 25.16 18.45
C VAL A 378 31.49 25.86 18.67
N ASN A 379 31.50 27.04 19.28
CA ASN A 379 32.74 27.76 19.59
C ASN A 379 33.61 27.06 20.66
N GLN A 380 32.98 26.34 21.61
CA GLN A 380 33.67 25.69 22.72
C GLN A 380 34.20 24.30 22.37
N HIS A 381 33.45 23.55 21.57
CA HIS A 381 33.69 22.11 21.34
C HIS A 381 33.85 21.75 19.85
N GLY A 382 33.56 22.67 18.94
CA GLY A 382 33.59 22.44 17.50
C GLY A 382 32.26 21.88 16.96
N ARG A 383 32.13 21.86 15.62
CA ARG A 383 30.93 21.38 14.93
C ARG A 383 30.74 19.87 15.05
N ASP A 384 31.82 19.10 14.99
CA ASP A 384 31.77 17.63 15.09
C ASP A 384 31.07 17.19 16.39
N TRP A 385 31.46 17.82 17.51
CA TRP A 385 30.87 17.53 18.81
C TRP A 385 29.38 17.88 18.87
N VAL A 386 28.98 19.05 18.34
CA VAL A 386 27.57 19.48 18.32
C VAL A 386 26.73 18.57 17.43
N VAL A 387 27.20 18.22 16.23
CA VAL A 387 26.49 17.30 15.33
C VAL A 387 26.28 15.95 16.01
N ALA A 388 27.27 15.42 16.72
CA ALA A 388 27.12 14.18 17.49
C ALA A 388 26.03 14.27 18.57
N GLN A 389 25.88 15.41 19.26
CA GLN A 389 24.81 15.60 20.25
C GLN A 389 23.41 15.52 19.63
N PHE A 390 23.23 16.01 18.41
CA PHE A 390 21.96 15.94 17.69
C PHE A 390 21.74 14.55 17.11
N TRP A 391 22.78 13.96 16.51
CA TRP A 391 22.72 12.65 15.86
C TRP A 391 22.33 11.51 16.83
N ASP A 392 22.83 11.56 18.06
CA ASP A 392 22.54 10.55 19.09
C ASP A 392 21.41 10.97 20.05
N SER A 393 20.75 12.10 19.79
CA SER A 393 19.59 12.49 20.59
C SER A 393 18.44 11.51 20.40
N THR A 394 17.63 11.33 21.44
CA THR A 394 16.44 10.45 21.39
C THR A 394 15.49 10.81 20.24
N GLU A 395 15.37 12.10 19.93
CA GLU A 395 14.49 12.62 18.86
C GLU A 395 14.93 12.07 17.49
N THR A 396 16.19 12.28 17.11
CA THR A 396 16.70 11.87 15.79
C THR A 396 16.84 10.35 15.65
N ILE A 397 17.31 9.68 16.70
CA ILE A 397 17.49 8.22 16.62
C ILE A 397 16.16 7.48 16.59
N SER A 398 15.12 7.99 17.26
CA SER A 398 13.77 7.40 17.18
C SER A 398 13.22 7.48 15.75
N GLU A 399 13.48 8.59 15.06
CA GLU A 399 13.08 8.75 13.66
C GLU A 399 13.85 7.81 12.74
N ARG A 400 15.19 7.78 12.82
CA ARG A 400 16.01 6.87 12.00
C ARG A 400 15.65 5.41 12.23
N VAL A 401 15.44 5.00 13.48
CA VAL A 401 14.96 3.66 13.83
C VAL A 401 13.61 3.38 13.17
N SER A 402 12.66 4.32 13.25
CA SER A 402 11.32 4.15 12.66
C SER A 402 11.38 4.00 11.15
N LEU A 403 12.18 4.83 10.47
CA LEU A 403 12.39 4.75 9.01
C LEU A 403 13.04 3.43 8.61
N MET A 404 14.04 2.95 9.35
CA MET A 404 14.69 1.66 9.09
C MET A 404 13.72 0.49 9.34
N TYR A 405 12.88 0.60 10.37
CA TYR A 405 11.86 -0.40 10.69
C TYR A 405 10.82 -0.51 9.57
N GLU A 406 10.33 0.63 9.08
CA GLU A 406 9.41 0.68 7.95
C GLU A 406 10.07 0.15 6.68
N HIS A 407 11.30 0.57 6.40
CA HIS A 407 12.02 0.16 5.20
C HIS A 407 12.28 -1.36 5.17
N TYR A 408 12.83 -1.95 6.26
CA TYR A 408 13.21 -3.36 6.29
C TYR A 408 12.06 -4.29 6.69
N LEU A 409 11.18 -3.87 7.61
CA LEU A 409 10.11 -4.73 8.17
C LEU A 409 8.69 -4.34 7.72
N GLY A 410 8.51 -3.20 7.05
CA GLY A 410 7.23 -2.86 6.40
C GLY A 410 6.12 -2.43 7.34
N ARG A 411 6.48 -2.00 8.55
CA ARG A 411 5.54 -1.47 9.55
C ARG A 411 6.23 -0.44 10.42
N THR A 412 5.46 0.30 11.22
CA THR A 412 6.00 1.14 12.28
C THR A 412 6.29 0.30 13.53
N PRO A 413 7.35 0.60 14.31
CA PRO A 413 7.58 -0.07 15.57
C PRO A 413 6.50 0.32 16.59
N ASP A 414 6.06 -0.62 17.43
CA ASP A 414 5.25 -0.29 18.60
C ASP A 414 6.10 0.47 19.64
N PRO A 415 5.51 1.14 20.64
CA PRO A 415 6.27 1.95 21.60
C PRO A 415 7.38 1.20 22.35
N ASN A 416 7.18 -0.08 22.69
CA ASN A 416 8.20 -0.88 23.36
C ASN A 416 9.28 -1.33 22.37
N GLY A 417 8.86 -1.74 21.17
CA GLY A 417 9.77 -2.04 20.06
C GLY A 417 10.68 -0.86 19.75
N LEU A 418 10.13 0.33 19.59
CA LEU A 418 10.88 1.56 19.31
C LEU A 418 11.91 1.85 20.40
N ALA A 419 11.49 1.82 21.67
CA ALA A 419 12.40 2.05 22.80
C ALA A 419 13.55 1.02 22.85
N GLY A 420 13.25 -0.25 22.58
CA GLY A 420 14.25 -1.31 22.50
C GLY A 420 15.27 -1.09 21.38
N TRP A 421 14.78 -0.78 20.17
CA TRP A 421 15.65 -0.56 19.00
C TRP A 421 16.47 0.73 19.10
N VAL A 422 15.94 1.79 19.71
CA VAL A 422 16.69 3.00 20.03
C VAL A 422 17.86 2.68 20.97
N SER A 423 17.62 1.90 22.03
CA SER A 423 18.68 1.47 22.96
C SER A 423 19.77 0.67 22.24
N ILE A 424 19.39 -0.23 21.32
CA ILE A 424 20.33 -0.99 20.50
C ILE A 424 21.11 -0.07 19.57
N ALA A 425 20.43 0.84 18.86
CA ALA A 425 21.04 1.76 17.91
C ALA A 425 22.10 2.66 18.58
N LEU A 426 21.84 3.14 19.80
CA LEU A 426 22.83 3.89 20.59
C LEU A 426 24.07 3.07 20.97
N GLN A 427 23.98 1.73 21.01
CA GLN A 427 25.09 0.85 21.37
C GLN A 427 25.89 0.37 20.17
N ILE A 428 25.22 0.04 19.06
CA ILE A 428 25.85 -0.63 17.90
C ILE A 428 25.85 0.23 16.61
N GLY A 429 25.28 1.44 16.68
CA GLY A 429 25.11 2.33 15.54
C GLY A 429 24.09 1.85 14.51
N ASP A 430 23.77 2.71 13.55
CA ASP A 430 22.74 2.40 12.55
C ASP A 430 23.16 1.24 11.63
N SER A 431 24.46 1.04 11.38
CA SER A 431 24.98 -0.10 10.62
C SER A 431 24.66 -1.43 11.29
N GLY A 432 24.86 -1.52 12.62
CA GLY A 432 24.51 -2.70 13.39
C GLY A 432 23.00 -2.93 13.44
N LEU A 433 22.21 -1.85 13.62
CA LEU A 433 20.76 -1.91 13.57
C LEU A 433 20.25 -2.41 12.20
N ARG A 434 20.80 -1.89 11.10
CA ARG A 434 20.50 -2.33 9.72
C ARG A 434 20.71 -3.83 9.55
N ALA A 435 21.87 -4.34 9.99
CA ALA A 435 22.19 -5.76 9.93
C ALA A 435 21.26 -6.59 10.83
N GLY A 436 20.90 -6.09 12.00
CA GLY A 436 19.99 -6.77 12.94
C GLY A 436 18.57 -6.90 12.39
N LEU A 437 18.01 -5.82 11.82
CA LEU A 437 16.67 -5.83 11.24
C LEU A 437 16.61 -6.72 10.00
N SER A 438 17.51 -6.54 9.03
CA SER A 438 17.57 -7.36 7.82
C SER A 438 18.01 -8.81 8.05
N GLY A 439 18.68 -9.07 9.18
CA GLY A 439 19.11 -10.39 9.62
C GLY A 439 18.02 -11.23 10.31
N SER A 440 16.84 -10.66 10.54
CA SER A 440 15.79 -11.25 11.39
C SER A 440 14.88 -12.24 10.65
N ASP A 441 14.23 -13.13 11.41
CA ASP A 441 13.19 -14.03 10.88
C ASP A 441 11.99 -13.24 10.33
N GLU A 442 11.72 -12.05 10.87
CA GLU A 442 10.67 -11.17 10.36
C GLU A 442 11.02 -10.63 8.97
N TYR A 443 12.26 -10.18 8.76
CA TYR A 443 12.74 -9.80 7.44
C TYR A 443 12.71 -10.98 6.48
N PHE A 444 13.14 -12.17 6.91
CA PHE A 444 13.05 -13.38 6.12
C PHE A 444 11.62 -13.67 5.69
N GLY A 445 10.65 -13.66 6.62
CA GLY A 445 9.24 -13.84 6.34
C GLY A 445 8.72 -12.79 5.36
N ARG A 446 9.04 -11.51 5.61
CA ARG A 446 8.68 -10.39 4.72
C ARG A 446 9.29 -10.55 3.32
N SER A 447 10.47 -11.13 3.17
CA SER A 447 11.08 -11.32 1.85
C SER A 447 10.31 -12.33 0.99
N GLN A 448 9.78 -13.41 1.59
CA GLN A 448 8.96 -14.44 0.91
C GLN A 448 7.76 -13.84 0.19
N TYR A 449 7.30 -12.78 0.79
CA TYR A 449 6.14 -12.01 0.46
C TYR A 449 6.46 -10.96 -0.61
N ARG A 450 7.51 -10.18 -0.37
CA ARG A 450 7.99 -9.09 -1.22
C ARG A 450 8.54 -9.55 -2.58
N PHE A 451 9.19 -10.71 -2.60
CA PHE A 451 9.89 -11.27 -3.76
C PHE A 451 9.49 -12.72 -4.02
N SER A 452 8.19 -12.99 -4.19
CA SER A 452 7.70 -14.33 -4.47
C SER A 452 7.95 -14.75 -5.93
N GLU A 453 8.08 -16.04 -6.18
CA GLU A 453 8.23 -16.59 -7.53
C GLU A 453 6.88 -16.63 -8.28
N GLN A 454 6.92 -16.44 -9.61
CA GLN A 454 5.73 -16.42 -10.48
C GLN A 454 4.94 -17.73 -10.48
#